data_AF-A0A6M5JHC2-F1
#
_entry.id   AF-A0A6M5JHC2-F1
#
_cell.length_a   1.000
_cell.length_b   1.000
_cell.length_c   1.000
_cell.angle_alpha   90.00
_cell.angle_beta   90.00
_cell.angle_gamma   90.00
#
_symmetry.space_group_name_H-M   'P 1'
#
loop_
_entity.id
_entity.type
_entity.pdbx_description
1 polymer ?
#
loop_
_entity_poly.entity_id
_entity_poly.type
_entity_poly.pdbx_seq_one_letter_code
_entity_poly.pdbx_strand_id
1 'polypeptide(L)'
;MALGPAHRFQSFITTSASATPVLPAMHTCFGRSFIRIMESGTIAAGRLDPIVGKEASFFFYGKPSYRPKSDGRSSNSIWSALYTFILDYNKLPCPSSMLPFDSGGYDLFYKDICENADIDEYYLPDGKDSPSQVVSAFFGDNSAYYEMAIRSDLSNRISKLDFHSDSLKQICSPNNKTTYDQRAASIELHFIDPITLRPDNVLAIVGPSTALEEPEIVAFAGKLDAERVPYELDHDHVDARQRQIRDATRAWLKTEKYLV
;
A
#
# COMPACT_ATOMS: atom_id res chain seq x y z
N MET A 1 23.69 27.86 -0.14
CA MET A 1 22.41 27.78 0.58
C MET A 1 22.25 26.32 0.98
N ALA A 2 22.35 26.00 2.27
CA ALA A 2 22.29 24.61 2.73
C ALA A 2 20.83 24.13 2.63
N LEU A 3 20.60 23.06 1.87
CA LEU A 3 19.30 22.43 1.71
C LEU A 3 18.88 21.81 3.06
N GLY A 4 17.65 22.09 3.50
CA GLY A 4 17.08 21.51 4.72
C GLY A 4 16.93 19.99 4.64
N PRO A 5 16.64 19.30 5.76
CA PRO A 5 16.67 17.84 5.85
C PRO A 5 15.70 17.13 4.89
N ALA A 6 14.42 17.55 4.81
CA ALA A 6 13.41 16.98 3.92
C ALA A 6 13.82 17.05 2.43
N HIS A 7 14.61 18.06 2.03
CA HIS A 7 15.06 18.19 0.65
C HIS A 7 16.11 17.13 0.29
N ARG A 8 16.89 16.59 1.26
CA ARG A 8 17.87 15.53 0.98
C ARG A 8 17.19 14.21 0.67
N PHE A 9 16.21 13.83 1.49
CA PHE A 9 15.37 12.67 1.26
C PHE A 9 14.69 12.71 -0.11
N GLN A 10 14.00 13.81 -0.41
CA GLN A 10 13.34 13.98 -1.70
C GLN A 10 14.34 13.96 -2.88
N SER A 11 15.53 14.54 -2.71
CA SER A 11 16.60 14.47 -3.72
C SER A 11 17.12 13.03 -3.92
N PHE A 12 17.26 12.27 -2.83
CA PHE A 12 17.70 10.87 -2.89
C PHE A 12 16.70 9.99 -3.65
N ILE A 13 15.40 10.22 -3.44
CA ILE A 13 14.34 9.54 -4.19
C ILE A 13 14.34 9.97 -5.66
N THR A 14 14.24 11.27 -5.95
CA THR A 14 14.09 11.78 -7.33
C THR A 14 15.28 11.51 -8.24
N THR A 15 16.48 11.33 -7.69
CA THR A 15 17.68 10.96 -8.45
C THR A 15 17.82 9.46 -8.71
N SER A 16 16.97 8.64 -8.08
CA SER A 16 16.93 7.20 -8.34
C SER A 16 16.08 6.91 -9.58
N ALA A 17 16.50 5.92 -10.37
CA ALA A 17 15.69 5.41 -11.48
C ALA A 17 14.41 4.77 -10.95
N SER A 18 13.31 4.82 -11.69
CA SER A 18 12.08 4.10 -11.38
C SER A 18 12.27 2.58 -11.49
N ALA A 19 11.74 1.83 -10.54
CA ALA A 19 11.64 0.38 -10.65
C ALA A 19 10.64 0.00 -11.76
N THR A 20 10.91 -1.10 -12.46
CA THR A 20 10.07 -1.60 -13.54
C THR A 20 9.72 -3.08 -13.35
N PRO A 21 8.49 -3.51 -13.67
CA PRO A 21 7.36 -2.68 -14.12
C PRO A 21 6.78 -1.80 -13.00
N VAL A 22 5.98 -0.80 -13.36
CA VAL A 22 5.23 0.00 -12.37
C VAL A 22 4.23 -0.92 -11.66
N LEU A 23 4.30 -1.00 -10.34
CA LEU A 23 3.37 -1.80 -9.55
C LEU A 23 1.95 -1.19 -9.52
N PRO A 24 0.90 -2.01 -9.39
CA PRO A 24 -0.47 -1.52 -9.28
C PRO A 24 -0.73 -0.86 -7.92
N ALA A 25 -1.78 -0.04 -7.86
CA ALA A 25 -2.30 0.51 -6.61
C ALA A 25 -3.34 -0.42 -6.00
N MET A 26 -3.33 -0.57 -4.69
CA MET A 26 -4.16 -1.54 -3.97
C MET A 26 -5.05 -0.85 -2.96
N HIS A 27 -6.36 -0.94 -3.13
CA HIS A 27 -7.33 -0.47 -2.15
C HIS A 27 -7.90 -1.65 -1.38
N THR A 28 -7.59 -1.75 -0.09
CA THR A 28 -8.06 -2.84 0.76
C THR A 28 -9.15 -2.34 1.71
N CYS A 29 -10.27 -3.06 1.77
CA CYS A 29 -11.41 -2.69 2.59
C CYS A 29 -12.15 -3.92 3.14
N PHE A 30 -13.06 -3.73 4.09
CA PHE A 30 -13.94 -4.79 4.58
C PHE A 30 -15.14 -5.01 3.66
N GLY A 31 -15.75 -6.19 3.73
CA GLY A 31 -16.91 -6.58 2.92
C GLY A 31 -18.03 -5.54 2.87
N ARG A 32 -18.36 -4.87 3.98
CA ARG A 32 -19.38 -3.81 3.97
C ARG A 32 -19.00 -2.61 3.08
N SER A 33 -17.72 -2.21 3.10
CA SER A 33 -17.23 -1.13 2.24
C SER A 33 -17.12 -1.62 0.80
N PHE A 34 -16.71 -2.86 0.58
CA PHE A 34 -16.65 -3.48 -0.74
C PHE A 34 -18.01 -3.45 -1.44
N ILE A 35 -19.09 -3.85 -0.77
CA ILE A 35 -20.44 -3.80 -1.34
C ILE A 35 -20.85 -2.37 -1.69
N ARG A 36 -20.56 -1.39 -0.83
CA ARG A 36 -20.84 0.02 -1.15
C ARG A 36 -20.09 0.52 -2.39
N ILE A 37 -18.83 0.10 -2.55
CA ILE A 37 -18.01 0.41 -3.72
C ILE A 37 -18.58 -0.28 -4.97
N MET A 38 -19.07 -1.51 -4.83
CA MET A 38 -19.74 -2.25 -5.91
C MET A 38 -21.01 -1.53 -6.38
N GLU A 39 -21.84 -1.09 -5.43
CA GLU A 39 -23.08 -0.35 -5.69
C GLU A 39 -22.82 1.02 -6.33
N SER A 40 -21.82 1.76 -5.85
CA SER A 40 -21.50 3.10 -6.34
C SER A 40 -20.62 3.11 -7.59
N GLY A 41 -19.85 2.05 -7.83
CA GLY A 41 -18.77 2.01 -8.81
C GLY A 41 -17.61 2.96 -8.49
N THR A 42 -17.49 3.44 -7.24
CA THR A 42 -16.49 4.45 -6.85
C THR A 42 -15.86 4.14 -5.50
N ILE A 43 -14.55 4.32 -5.41
CA ILE A 43 -13.81 4.40 -4.14
C ILE A 43 -13.80 5.86 -3.74
N ALA A 44 -14.70 6.25 -2.84
CA ALA A 44 -14.80 7.62 -2.33
C ALA A 44 -13.83 7.87 -1.18
N ALA A 45 -13.48 9.14 -0.96
CA ALA A 45 -12.77 9.57 0.23
C ALA A 45 -13.53 9.14 1.49
N GLY A 46 -12.76 8.70 2.50
CA GLY A 46 -13.29 8.31 3.79
C GLY A 46 -13.64 9.51 4.66
N ARG A 47 -13.54 9.29 5.98
CA ARG A 47 -13.61 10.38 6.95
C ARG A 47 -12.30 11.16 6.97
N LEU A 48 -12.32 12.34 7.61
CA LEU A 48 -11.12 13.11 7.92
C LEU A 48 -10.11 12.20 8.61
N ASP A 49 -8.96 12.01 7.97
CA ASP A 49 -7.87 11.25 8.53
C ASP A 49 -7.03 12.16 9.45
N PRO A 50 -6.77 11.77 10.71
CA PRO A 50 -6.05 12.60 11.66
C PRO A 50 -4.57 12.75 11.33
N ILE A 51 -3.98 11.85 10.53
CA ILE A 51 -2.57 11.86 10.18
C ILE A 51 -2.33 12.74 8.95
N VAL A 52 -3.15 12.56 7.90
CA VAL A 52 -3.05 13.34 6.66
C VAL A 52 -3.77 14.69 6.79
N GLY A 53 -4.69 14.83 7.76
CA GLY A 53 -5.47 16.05 7.99
C GLY A 53 -6.50 16.33 6.89
N LYS A 54 -6.86 15.33 6.08
CA LYS A 54 -7.77 15.46 4.92
C LYS A 54 -8.73 14.28 4.85
N GLU A 55 -9.87 14.49 4.21
CA GLU A 55 -10.71 13.38 3.75
C GLU A 55 -10.05 12.76 2.52
N ALA A 56 -9.57 11.53 2.65
CA ALA A 56 -8.87 10.83 1.59
C ALA A 56 -9.30 9.36 1.52
N SER A 57 -9.12 8.78 0.35
CA SER A 57 -9.11 7.33 0.16
C SER A 57 -7.66 6.85 0.12
N PHE A 58 -7.42 5.72 0.77
CA PHE A 58 -6.09 5.15 0.98
C PHE A 58 -5.86 3.98 0.05
N PHE A 59 -4.70 4.00 -0.62
CA PHE A 59 -4.22 2.92 -1.46
C PHE A 59 -2.77 2.64 -1.08
N PHE A 60 -2.30 1.44 -1.42
CA PHE A 60 -0.92 1.05 -1.23
C PHE A 60 -0.28 0.63 -2.54
N TYR A 61 0.96 1.04 -2.77
CA TYR A 61 1.69 0.73 -3.99
C TYR A 61 2.24 -0.69 -3.91
N GLY A 62 1.76 -1.58 -4.78
CA GLY A 62 2.34 -2.90 -5.04
C GLY A 62 2.13 -3.99 -3.98
N LYS A 63 1.61 -3.68 -2.80
CA LYS A 63 1.23 -4.69 -1.79
C LYS A 63 0.02 -4.23 -0.99
N PRO A 64 -0.90 -5.14 -0.62
CA PRO A 64 -2.06 -4.77 0.17
C PRO A 64 -1.57 -4.52 1.60
N SER A 65 -1.97 -3.38 2.16
CA SER A 65 -1.73 -3.07 3.57
C SER A 65 -3.06 -2.76 4.22
N TYR A 66 -3.35 -3.44 5.32
CA TYR A 66 -4.51 -3.16 6.15
C TYR A 66 -4.29 -3.75 7.53
N ARG A 67 -4.60 -2.98 8.58
CA ARG A 67 -4.65 -3.48 9.95
C ARG A 67 -6.10 -3.67 10.38
N PRO A 68 -6.55 -4.90 10.63
CA PRO A 68 -7.82 -5.12 11.29
C PRO A 68 -7.83 -4.39 12.64
N LYS A 69 -8.83 -3.55 12.89
CA LYS A 69 -9.02 -2.97 14.23
C LYS A 69 -9.40 -4.11 15.17
N SER A 70 -8.74 -4.17 16.33
CA SER A 70 -8.95 -5.21 17.33
C SER A 70 -10.22 -5.02 18.16
N ASP A 71 -11.24 -4.31 17.65
CA ASP A 71 -12.47 -3.96 18.39
C ASP A 71 -13.43 -5.15 18.62
N GLY A 72 -12.90 -6.37 18.46
CA GLY A 72 -13.32 -7.49 19.32
C GLY A 72 -14.50 -8.30 18.82
N ARG A 73 -14.81 -8.28 17.52
CA ARG A 73 -15.73 -9.25 16.92
C ARG A 73 -15.15 -9.82 15.64
N SER A 74 -14.29 -10.83 15.78
CA SER A 74 -14.03 -11.80 14.73
C SER A 74 -15.35 -12.51 14.41
N SER A 75 -16.12 -11.97 13.47
CA SER A 75 -17.23 -12.74 12.92
C SER A 75 -16.67 -13.64 11.82
N ASN A 76 -17.23 -14.84 11.69
CA ASN A 76 -16.91 -15.75 10.60
C ASN A 76 -17.60 -15.34 9.29
N SER A 77 -18.04 -14.08 9.20
CA SER A 77 -18.81 -13.61 8.07
C SER A 77 -17.92 -12.96 7.02
N ILE A 78 -18.30 -13.15 5.75
CA ILE A 78 -17.79 -12.44 4.57
C ILE A 78 -17.80 -10.91 4.76
N TRP A 79 -18.67 -10.37 5.63
CA TRP A 79 -18.72 -8.95 5.98
C TRP A 79 -17.45 -8.44 6.66
N SER A 80 -16.75 -9.33 7.37
CA SER A 80 -15.52 -9.03 8.09
C SER A 80 -14.26 -9.47 7.33
N ALA A 81 -14.44 -10.11 6.17
CA ALA A 81 -13.35 -10.44 5.27
C ALA A 81 -12.77 -9.18 4.63
N LEU A 82 -11.51 -9.27 4.19
CA LEU A 82 -10.84 -8.22 3.44
C LEU A 82 -11.02 -8.46 1.96
N TYR A 83 -11.21 -7.37 1.23
CA TYR A 83 -11.28 -7.34 -0.22
C TYR A 83 -10.28 -6.32 -0.70
N THR A 84 -9.57 -6.61 -1.79
CA THR A 84 -8.62 -5.69 -2.40
C THR A 84 -9.00 -5.47 -3.86
N PHE A 85 -9.17 -4.21 -4.24
CA PHE A 85 -9.12 -3.81 -5.63
C PHE A 85 -7.66 -3.61 -6.02
N ILE A 86 -7.22 -4.26 -7.10
CA ILE A 86 -5.93 -4.03 -7.73
C ILE A 86 -6.19 -3.16 -8.96
N LEU A 87 -5.63 -1.95 -8.96
CA LEU A 87 -5.84 -0.95 -10.00
C LEU A 87 -4.55 -0.64 -10.76
N ASP A 88 -4.65 -0.42 -12.07
CA ASP A 88 -3.53 0.06 -12.87
C ASP A 88 -3.18 1.49 -12.44
N TYR A 89 -2.07 1.62 -11.72
CA TYR A 89 -1.60 2.89 -11.18
C TYR A 89 -1.34 3.94 -12.27
N ASN A 90 -0.95 3.52 -13.48
CA ASN A 90 -0.74 4.45 -14.59
C ASN A 90 -2.05 5.12 -15.05
N LYS A 91 -3.20 4.47 -14.82
CA LYS A 91 -4.54 4.90 -15.23
C LYS A 91 -5.28 5.71 -14.16
N LEU A 92 -4.72 5.79 -12.95
CA LEU A 92 -5.26 6.60 -11.87
C LEU A 92 -4.87 8.08 -12.04
N PRO A 93 -5.55 9.04 -11.40
CA PRO A 93 -5.00 10.39 -11.26
C PRO A 93 -3.68 10.38 -10.48
N CYS A 94 -2.96 11.51 -10.44
CA CYS A 94 -1.84 11.63 -9.51
C CYS A 94 -2.39 11.62 -8.07
N PRO A 95 -1.80 10.84 -7.14
CA PRO A 95 -2.14 10.96 -5.72
C PRO A 95 -1.95 12.39 -5.23
N SER A 96 -2.79 12.84 -4.30
CA SER A 96 -2.69 14.16 -3.69
C SER A 96 -1.50 14.31 -2.74
N SER A 97 -1.05 13.18 -2.19
CA SER A 97 0.19 13.04 -1.43
C SER A 97 0.52 11.55 -1.29
N MET A 98 1.78 11.25 -0.96
CA MET A 98 2.26 9.88 -0.80
C MET A 98 3.28 9.82 0.33
N LEU A 99 3.29 8.71 1.07
CA LEU A 99 4.26 8.45 2.13
C LEU A 99 5.01 7.14 1.83
N PRO A 100 6.31 7.03 2.19
CA PRO A 100 7.09 5.82 1.93
C PRO A 100 6.74 4.63 2.85
N PHE A 101 5.77 4.80 3.75
CA PHE A 101 5.34 3.81 4.74
C PHE A 101 3.85 3.97 5.09
N ASP A 102 3.29 2.96 5.77
CA ASP A 102 1.93 2.96 6.31
C ASP A 102 1.84 3.98 7.46
N SER A 103 1.16 5.10 7.19
CA SER A 103 1.06 6.25 8.09
C SER A 103 0.34 5.89 9.39
N GLY A 104 -0.57 4.91 9.35
CA GLY A 104 -1.32 4.43 10.51
C GLY A 104 -0.46 3.77 11.60
N GLY A 105 0.80 3.45 11.30
CA GLY A 105 1.79 2.99 12.26
C GLY A 105 2.68 4.08 12.88
N TYR A 106 2.61 5.32 12.39
CA TYR A 106 3.61 6.34 12.67
C TYR A 106 3.78 6.63 14.16
N ASP A 107 2.73 7.14 14.82
CA ASP A 107 2.80 7.53 16.24
C ASP A 107 3.04 6.34 17.18
N LEU A 108 2.68 5.12 16.77
CA LEU A 108 2.77 3.93 17.61
C LEU A 108 4.12 3.20 17.49
N PHE A 109 4.76 3.24 16.32
CA PHE A 109 5.88 2.36 16.01
C PHE A 109 7.09 3.07 15.38
N TYR A 110 6.88 4.18 14.67
CA TYR A 110 7.93 4.77 13.82
C TYR A 110 8.44 6.10 14.34
N LYS A 111 7.65 6.83 15.11
CA LYS A 111 7.99 8.18 15.59
C LYS A 111 9.34 8.27 16.31
N ASP A 112 9.65 7.29 17.16
CA ASP A 112 10.93 7.23 17.86
C ASP A 112 12.11 6.95 16.91
N ILE A 113 11.90 6.08 15.91
CA ILE A 113 12.89 5.79 14.85
C ILE A 113 13.13 7.03 13.99
N CYS A 114 12.10 7.84 13.81
CA CYS A 114 12.13 9.11 13.08
C CYS A 114 12.62 10.30 13.92
N GLU A 115 13.20 10.07 15.10
CA GLU A 115 13.66 11.12 16.03
C GLU A 115 12.59 12.17 16.36
N ASN A 116 11.32 11.76 16.39
CA ASN A 116 10.16 12.65 16.56
C ASN A 116 9.99 13.72 15.47
N ALA A 117 10.55 13.52 14.29
CA ALA A 117 10.26 14.35 13.12
C ALA A 117 8.76 14.39 12.82
N ASP A 118 8.31 15.43 12.15
CA ASP A 118 6.92 15.50 11.70
C ASP A 118 6.71 14.58 10.50
N ILE A 119 5.54 13.94 10.42
CA ILE A 119 5.26 12.94 9.36
C ILE A 119 5.25 13.58 7.96
N ASP A 120 4.93 14.86 7.86
CA ASP A 120 4.92 15.62 6.61
C ASP A 120 6.32 15.80 6.02
N GLU A 121 7.36 15.73 6.84
CA GLU A 121 8.75 15.74 6.36
C GLU A 121 9.11 14.49 5.55
N TYR A 122 8.31 13.42 5.65
CA TYR A 122 8.45 12.18 4.86
C TYR A 122 7.60 12.15 3.60
N TYR A 123 6.88 13.23 3.26
CA TYR A 123 6.14 13.26 2.00
C TYR A 123 7.08 13.04 0.82
N LEU A 124 6.70 12.09 -0.03
CA LEU A 124 7.40 11.82 -1.27
C LEU A 124 7.27 13.03 -2.21
N PRO A 125 8.25 13.21 -3.12
CA PRO A 125 8.14 14.21 -4.18
C PRO A 125 6.84 14.04 -4.97
N ASP A 126 6.28 15.16 -5.43
CA ASP A 126 5.11 15.13 -6.31
C ASP A 126 5.43 14.39 -7.61
N GLY A 127 4.49 13.57 -8.08
CA GLY A 127 4.59 12.84 -9.34
C GLY A 127 4.38 11.35 -9.19
N LYS A 128 3.91 10.72 -10.27
CA LYS A 128 3.60 9.29 -10.28
C LYS A 128 4.82 8.39 -10.19
N ASP A 129 6.02 8.89 -10.47
CA ASP A 129 7.22 8.05 -10.45
C ASP A 129 7.72 7.77 -9.03
N SER A 130 7.42 8.65 -8.06
CA SER A 130 8.00 8.61 -6.71
C SER A 130 7.88 7.25 -6.01
N PRO A 131 6.74 6.53 -6.02
CA PRO A 131 6.66 5.20 -5.42
C PRO A 131 7.65 4.20 -6.04
N SER A 132 7.76 4.17 -7.37
CA SER A 132 8.69 3.29 -8.07
C SER A 132 10.15 3.68 -7.86
N GLN A 133 10.42 4.97 -7.66
CA GLN A 133 11.74 5.47 -7.30
C GLN A 133 12.13 5.06 -5.88
N VAL A 134 11.19 5.09 -4.92
CA VAL A 134 11.42 4.55 -3.57
C VAL A 134 11.76 3.07 -3.64
N VAL A 135 11.02 2.28 -4.42
CA VAL A 135 11.30 0.85 -4.63
C VAL A 135 12.74 0.64 -5.09
N SER A 136 13.17 1.31 -6.15
CA SER A 136 14.53 1.21 -6.69
C SER A 136 15.61 1.76 -5.73
N ALA A 137 15.31 2.87 -5.06
CA ALA A 137 16.22 3.52 -4.13
C ALA A 137 16.54 2.62 -2.93
N PHE A 138 15.52 1.99 -2.32
CA PHE A 138 15.66 1.25 -1.06
C PHE A 138 15.79 -0.26 -1.24
N PHE A 139 15.14 -0.84 -2.26
CA PHE A 139 15.05 -2.29 -2.44
C PHE A 139 15.74 -2.75 -3.72
N GLY A 140 15.85 -1.87 -4.72
CA GLY A 140 16.47 -2.17 -6.02
C GLY A 140 15.44 -2.61 -7.06
N ASP A 141 14.58 -3.55 -6.71
CA ASP A 141 13.52 -4.08 -7.58
C ASP A 141 12.22 -4.37 -6.82
N ASN A 142 11.18 -4.69 -7.59
CA ASN A 142 9.84 -4.97 -7.07
C ASN A 142 9.80 -6.22 -6.20
N SER A 143 10.56 -7.25 -6.56
CA SER A 143 10.62 -8.51 -5.83
C SER A 143 11.19 -8.28 -4.42
N ALA A 144 12.30 -7.57 -4.32
CA ALA A 144 12.93 -7.17 -3.07
C ALA A 144 12.03 -6.25 -2.24
N TYR A 145 11.33 -5.31 -2.86
CA TYR A 145 10.36 -4.44 -2.16
C TYR A 145 9.18 -5.22 -1.56
N TYR A 146 8.68 -6.20 -2.30
CA TYR A 146 7.58 -7.04 -1.82
C TYR A 146 8.00 -7.88 -0.61
N GLU A 147 9.22 -8.43 -0.64
CA GLU A 147 9.79 -9.23 0.47
C GLU A 147 10.41 -8.38 1.60
N MET A 148 10.41 -7.05 1.47
CA MET A 148 11.09 -6.11 2.36
C MET A 148 12.59 -6.40 2.52
N ALA A 149 13.23 -6.82 1.43
CA ALA A 149 14.67 -7.03 1.35
C ALA A 149 15.36 -5.73 0.93
N ILE A 150 15.84 -4.96 1.90
CA ILE A 150 16.63 -3.75 1.64
C ILE A 150 17.91 -4.10 0.88
N ARG A 151 18.27 -3.29 -0.12
CA ARG A 151 19.53 -3.46 -0.87
C ARG A 151 20.76 -3.33 0.05
N SER A 152 21.72 -4.23 -0.11
CA SER A 152 22.87 -4.36 0.79
C SER A 152 23.81 -3.14 0.81
N ASP A 153 23.84 -2.36 -0.27
CA ASP A 153 24.68 -1.16 -0.43
C ASP A 153 23.96 0.14 -0.02
N LEU A 154 22.72 0.08 0.50
CA LEU A 154 21.92 1.28 0.81
C LEU A 154 22.65 2.26 1.74
N SER A 155 23.35 1.75 2.76
CA SER A 155 24.11 2.58 3.72
C SER A 155 25.24 3.38 3.07
N ASN A 156 25.75 2.96 1.90
CA ASN A 156 26.76 3.70 1.15
C ASN A 156 26.16 4.76 0.23
N ARG A 157 24.84 4.68 -0.04
CA ARG A 157 24.10 5.60 -0.91
C ARG A 157 23.43 6.74 -0.15
N ILE A 158 23.04 6.49 1.09
CA ILE A 158 22.42 7.50 1.97
C ILE A 158 23.49 8.40 2.57
N SER A 159 23.31 9.71 2.47
CA SER A 159 24.15 10.68 3.16
C SER A 159 24.01 10.55 4.67
N LYS A 160 25.12 10.63 5.42
CA LYS A 160 25.09 10.64 6.90
C LYS A 160 24.32 11.83 7.51
N LEU A 161 24.03 12.85 6.69
CA LEU A 161 23.23 14.02 7.07
C LEU A 161 21.78 13.94 6.57
N ASP A 162 21.39 12.83 5.96
CA ASP A 162 20.03 12.57 5.49
C ASP A 162 19.35 11.59 6.46
N PHE A 163 18.91 12.13 7.59
CA PHE A 163 18.32 11.32 8.65
C PHE A 163 16.98 10.70 8.22
N HIS A 164 16.19 11.37 7.38
CA HIS A 164 14.92 10.86 6.84
C HIS A 164 15.10 9.59 6.00
N SER A 165 16.11 9.57 5.13
CA SER A 165 16.45 8.35 4.39
C SER A 165 16.97 7.25 5.33
N ASP A 166 17.77 7.62 6.34
CA ASP A 166 18.31 6.67 7.31
C ASP A 166 17.23 6.06 8.22
N SER A 167 16.29 6.86 8.72
CA SER A 167 15.15 6.40 9.51
C SER A 167 14.21 5.54 8.69
N LEU A 168 13.95 5.88 7.42
CA LEU A 168 13.17 5.02 6.53
C LEU A 168 13.84 3.66 6.31
N LYS A 169 15.17 3.64 6.12
CA LYS A 169 15.94 2.39 6.08
C LYS A 169 15.76 1.60 7.37
N GLN A 170 15.77 2.24 8.53
CA GLN A 170 15.53 1.59 9.81
C GLN A 170 14.09 1.03 9.88
N ILE A 171 13.06 1.81 9.55
CA ILE A 171 11.65 1.35 9.51
C ILE A 171 11.49 0.10 8.65
N CYS A 172 12.15 0.08 7.49
CA CYS A 172 12.09 -1.04 6.55
C CYS A 172 12.95 -2.25 6.99
N SER A 173 13.78 -2.11 8.02
CA SER A 173 14.72 -3.15 8.43
C SER A 173 14.07 -4.18 9.35
N PRO A 174 14.18 -5.50 9.05
CA PRO A 174 13.59 -6.56 9.88
C PRO A 174 14.20 -6.67 11.29
N ASN A 175 15.35 -6.05 11.54
CA ASN A 175 16.09 -6.11 12.81
C ASN A 175 15.63 -5.08 13.85
N ASN A 176 14.65 -4.22 13.53
CA ASN A 176 14.11 -3.30 14.52
C ASN A 176 13.28 -4.06 15.56
N LYS A 177 13.55 -3.78 16.84
CA LYS A 177 13.10 -4.55 18.02
C LYS A 177 11.59 -4.45 18.32
N THR A 178 10.83 -3.72 17.51
CA THR A 178 9.38 -3.70 17.55
C THR A 178 8.86 -4.90 16.76
N THR A 179 7.74 -5.48 17.18
CA THR A 179 7.08 -6.61 16.52
C THR A 179 7.05 -6.37 15.01
N TYR A 180 7.72 -7.24 14.23
CA TYR A 180 7.90 -7.07 12.79
C TYR A 180 6.57 -6.75 12.09
N ASP A 181 6.39 -5.47 11.72
CA ASP A 181 5.20 -5.01 11.01
C ASP A 181 5.47 -5.08 9.51
N GLN A 182 4.85 -6.07 8.86
CA GLN A 182 5.00 -6.27 7.41
C GLN A 182 4.45 -5.12 6.57
N ARG A 183 3.77 -4.15 7.20
CA ARG A 183 3.24 -2.94 6.59
C ARG A 183 4.19 -1.75 6.68
N ALA A 184 5.24 -1.84 7.51
CA ALA A 184 6.15 -0.73 7.78
C ALA A 184 6.77 -0.12 6.52
N ALA A 185 6.98 -0.95 5.49
CA ALA A 185 7.53 -0.52 4.21
C ALA A 185 6.47 -0.42 3.10
N SER A 186 5.18 -0.29 3.41
CA SER A 186 4.12 -0.14 2.42
C SER A 186 3.97 1.31 2.01
N ILE A 187 4.34 1.65 0.77
CA ILE A 187 4.19 3.01 0.26
C ILE A 187 2.70 3.33 0.16
N GLU A 188 2.27 4.36 0.87
CA GLU A 188 0.88 4.80 1.00
C GLU A 188 0.58 5.93 0.00
N LEU A 189 -0.59 5.84 -0.63
CA LEU A 189 -1.06 6.77 -1.65
C LEU A 189 -2.40 7.36 -1.20
N HIS A 190 -2.51 8.68 -1.21
CA HIS A 190 -3.73 9.38 -0.82
C HIS A 190 -4.44 9.96 -2.05
N PHE A 191 -5.74 9.73 -2.14
CA PHE A 191 -6.59 10.36 -3.16
C PHE A 191 -7.74 11.10 -2.49
N ILE A 192 -7.78 12.42 -2.71
CA ILE A 192 -8.87 13.29 -2.22
C ILE A 192 -10.10 13.13 -3.12
N ASP A 193 -9.89 13.07 -4.43
CA ASP A 193 -10.97 12.88 -5.39
C ASP A 193 -11.39 11.40 -5.46
N PRO A 194 -12.70 11.11 -5.59
CA PRO A 194 -13.19 9.75 -5.75
C PRO A 194 -12.60 9.04 -6.98
N ILE A 195 -12.19 7.78 -6.81
CA ILE A 195 -11.71 6.95 -7.91
C ILE A 195 -12.88 6.15 -8.50
N THR A 196 -13.25 6.48 -9.73
CA THR A 196 -14.26 5.71 -10.47
C THR A 196 -13.65 4.42 -11.02
N LEU A 197 -14.30 3.29 -10.73
CA LEU A 197 -13.93 1.97 -11.23
C LEU A 197 -14.42 1.79 -12.66
N ARG A 198 -13.52 1.37 -13.54
CA ARG A 198 -13.75 1.23 -14.97
C ARG A 198 -13.03 0.00 -15.51
N PRO A 199 -13.44 -0.51 -16.68
CA PRO A 199 -12.76 -1.63 -17.33
C PRO A 199 -11.27 -1.40 -17.58
N ASP A 200 -10.87 -0.15 -17.78
CA ASP A 200 -9.50 0.21 -18.15
C ASP A 200 -8.57 0.47 -16.95
N ASN A 201 -9.08 0.45 -15.72
CA ASN A 201 -8.27 0.77 -14.54
C ASN A 201 -8.35 -0.26 -13.41
N VAL A 202 -9.28 -1.22 -13.44
CA VAL A 202 -9.33 -2.33 -12.48
C VAL A 202 -8.73 -3.57 -13.12
N LEU A 203 -7.66 -4.09 -12.54
CA LEU A 203 -6.98 -5.28 -13.02
C LEU A 203 -7.57 -6.55 -12.39
N ALA A 204 -7.80 -6.50 -11.09
CA ALA A 204 -8.30 -7.64 -10.34
C ALA A 204 -9.05 -7.23 -9.06
N ILE A 205 -9.88 -8.16 -8.58
CA ILE A 205 -10.57 -8.13 -7.30
C ILE A 205 -10.14 -9.35 -6.50
N VAL A 206 -9.48 -9.11 -5.37
CA VAL A 206 -9.07 -10.14 -4.42
C VAL A 206 -10.11 -10.26 -3.31
N GLY A 207 -10.55 -11.47 -2.97
CA GLY A 207 -11.57 -11.70 -1.95
C GLY A 207 -11.74 -13.18 -1.59
N PRO A 208 -12.57 -13.50 -0.58
CA PRO A 208 -12.88 -14.89 -0.23
C PRO A 208 -13.43 -15.68 -1.41
N SER A 209 -12.93 -16.90 -1.63
CA SER A 209 -13.39 -17.79 -2.71
C SER A 209 -14.91 -17.93 -2.72
N THR A 210 -15.52 -18.15 -1.56
CA THR A 210 -16.97 -18.27 -1.39
C THR A 210 -17.74 -17.00 -1.78
N ALA A 211 -17.18 -15.82 -1.54
CA ALA A 211 -17.83 -14.56 -1.89
C ALA A 211 -17.64 -14.21 -3.38
N LEU A 212 -16.47 -14.51 -3.97
CA LEU A 212 -16.19 -14.17 -5.37
C LEU A 212 -17.05 -14.94 -6.37
N GLU A 213 -17.69 -16.03 -5.96
CA GLU A 213 -18.65 -16.78 -6.79
C GLU A 213 -20.09 -16.28 -6.67
N GLU A 214 -20.37 -15.29 -5.81
CA GLU A 214 -21.70 -14.68 -5.72
C GLU A 214 -22.06 -13.98 -7.05
N PRO A 215 -23.28 -14.22 -7.60
CA PRO A 215 -23.64 -13.71 -8.94
C PRO A 215 -23.47 -12.21 -9.12
N GLU A 216 -23.72 -11.42 -8.07
CA GLU A 216 -23.54 -9.96 -8.09
C GLU A 216 -22.08 -9.56 -8.26
N ILE A 217 -21.16 -10.25 -7.58
CA ILE A 217 -19.72 -10.01 -7.67
C ILE A 217 -19.18 -10.48 -9.02
N VAL A 218 -19.65 -11.63 -9.51
CA VAL A 218 -19.32 -12.12 -10.87
C VAL A 218 -19.74 -11.10 -11.93
N ALA A 219 -20.98 -10.61 -11.86
CA ALA A 219 -21.49 -9.62 -12.80
C ALA A 219 -20.70 -8.29 -12.72
N PHE A 220 -20.36 -7.85 -11.51
CA PHE A 220 -19.59 -6.64 -11.29
C PHE A 220 -18.15 -6.75 -11.82
N ALA A 221 -17.45 -7.85 -11.51
CA ALA A 221 -16.12 -8.12 -12.05
C ALA A 221 -16.14 -8.18 -13.59
N GLY A 222 -17.14 -8.85 -14.17
CA GLY A 222 -17.33 -8.90 -15.63
C GLY A 222 -17.58 -7.52 -16.25
N LYS A 223 -18.32 -6.63 -15.58
CA LYS A 223 -18.49 -5.24 -16.04
C LYS A 223 -17.17 -4.46 -16.05
N LEU A 224 -16.26 -4.79 -15.14
CA LEU A 224 -14.95 -4.16 -15.00
C LEU A 224 -13.83 -4.88 -15.77
N ASP A 225 -14.15 -5.95 -16.50
CA ASP A 225 -13.13 -6.84 -17.10
C ASP A 225 -12.03 -7.25 -16.10
N ALA A 226 -12.40 -7.37 -14.83
CA ALA A 226 -11.46 -7.58 -13.73
C ALA A 226 -11.33 -9.06 -13.40
N GLU A 227 -10.10 -9.52 -13.19
CA GLU A 227 -9.85 -10.89 -12.71
C GLU A 227 -10.38 -11.07 -11.28
N ARG A 228 -10.95 -12.24 -10.97
CA ARG A 228 -11.33 -12.62 -9.62
C ARG A 228 -10.21 -13.46 -9.02
N VAL A 229 -9.57 -12.98 -7.96
CA VAL A 229 -8.42 -13.62 -7.30
C VAL A 229 -8.86 -14.15 -5.92
N PRO A 230 -9.17 -15.45 -5.80
CA PRO A 230 -9.71 -16.00 -4.57
C PRO A 230 -8.62 -16.21 -3.50
N TYR A 231 -9.04 -16.11 -2.24
CA TYR A 231 -8.31 -16.69 -1.11
C TYR A 231 -9.27 -17.48 -0.22
N GLU A 232 -8.75 -18.48 0.49
CA GLU A 232 -9.53 -19.24 1.47
C GLU A 232 -9.61 -18.48 2.79
N LEU A 233 -10.82 -18.12 3.24
CA LEU A 233 -11.01 -17.32 4.45
C LEU A 233 -10.73 -18.16 5.70
N ASP A 234 -9.74 -17.76 6.50
CA ASP A 234 -9.52 -18.34 7.83
C ASP A 234 -10.42 -17.59 8.82
N HIS A 235 -11.33 -18.35 9.39
CA HIS A 235 -12.35 -17.88 10.31
C HIS A 235 -11.81 -17.73 11.73
N ASP A 236 -10.77 -18.46 12.09
CA ASP A 236 -10.29 -18.59 13.47
C ASP A 236 -9.28 -17.49 13.84
N HIS A 237 -8.58 -16.91 12.85
CA HIS A 237 -7.52 -15.94 13.09
C HIS A 237 -7.69 -14.68 12.24
N VAL A 238 -8.11 -13.58 12.87
CA VAL A 238 -8.26 -12.27 12.19
C VAL A 238 -6.94 -11.79 11.58
N ASP A 239 -5.82 -12.06 12.25
CA ASP A 239 -4.48 -11.71 11.76
C ASP A 239 -4.07 -12.54 10.53
N ALA A 240 -4.69 -13.71 10.30
CA ALA A 240 -4.45 -14.50 9.10
C ALA A 240 -5.04 -13.84 7.85
N ARG A 241 -6.08 -12.99 7.98
CA ARG A 241 -6.75 -12.33 6.83
C ARG A 241 -5.80 -11.44 6.04
N GLN A 242 -4.93 -10.70 6.74
CA GLN A 242 -3.92 -9.88 6.09
C GLN A 242 -2.90 -10.74 5.34
N ARG A 243 -2.51 -11.88 5.93
CA ARG A 243 -1.61 -12.83 5.28
C ARG A 243 -2.24 -13.45 4.03
N GLN A 244 -3.52 -13.82 4.11
CA GLN A 244 -4.26 -14.44 3.01
C GLN A 244 -4.37 -13.53 1.80
N ILE A 245 -4.80 -12.28 2.01
CA ILE A 245 -4.94 -11.32 0.92
C ILE A 245 -3.58 -10.96 0.31
N ARG A 246 -2.54 -10.87 1.14
CA ARG A 246 -1.16 -10.68 0.70
C ARG A 246 -0.69 -11.86 -0.15
N ASP A 247 -0.86 -13.10 0.32
CA ASP A 247 -0.38 -14.29 -0.38
C ASP A 247 -1.10 -14.49 -1.73
N ALA A 248 -2.42 -14.25 -1.78
CA ALA A 248 -3.20 -14.27 -3.02
C ALA A 248 -2.73 -13.18 -4.00
N THR A 249 -2.54 -11.95 -3.50
CA THR A 249 -2.02 -10.84 -4.30
C THR A 249 -0.61 -11.10 -4.81
N ARG A 250 0.27 -11.70 -3.98
CA ARG A 250 1.63 -12.07 -4.37
C ARG A 250 1.63 -13.08 -5.50
N ALA A 251 0.78 -14.09 -5.42
CA ALA A 251 0.64 -15.11 -6.45
C ALA A 251 0.18 -14.48 -7.78
N TRP A 252 -0.79 -13.58 -7.72
CA TRP A 252 -1.27 -12.82 -8.87
C TRP A 252 -0.17 -11.95 -9.48
N LEU A 253 0.53 -11.13 -8.67
CA LEU A 253 1.62 -10.27 -9.15
C LEU A 253 2.76 -11.05 -9.80
N LYS A 254 3.07 -12.26 -9.32
CA LYS A 254 4.07 -13.13 -9.97
C LYS A 254 3.59 -13.64 -11.33
N THR A 255 2.32 -14.03 -11.43
CA THR A 255 1.70 -14.49 -12.68
C THR A 255 1.70 -13.39 -13.74
N GLU A 256 1.34 -12.17 -13.33
CA GLU A 256 1.34 -10.97 -14.15
C GLU A 256 2.71 -10.30 -14.33
N LYS A 257 3.80 -10.94 -13.83
CA LYS A 257 5.19 -10.50 -13.99
C LYS A 257 5.46 -9.09 -13.44
N TYR A 258 4.77 -8.70 -12.38
CA TYR A 258 5.08 -7.50 -11.61
C TYR A 258 6.27 -7.70 -10.66
N LEU A 259 6.48 -8.95 -10.19
CA LEU A 259 7.58 -9.35 -9.31
C LEU A 259 8.64 -10.13 -10.11
N VAL A 260 9.31 -9.43 -11.01
CA VAL A 260 10.46 -9.94 -11.79
C VAL A 260 11.78 -9.64 -11.11
#